data_AF-A0A5N4B1C8-F1
#
_entry.id   AF-A0A5N4B1C8-F1
#
_cell.length_a   1.000
_cell.length_b   1.000
_cell.length_c   1.000
_cell.angle_alpha   90.00
_cell.angle_beta   90.00
_cell.angle_gamma   90.00
#
_symmetry.space_group_name_H-M   'P 1'
#
loop_
_entity.id
_entity.type
_entity.pdbx_description
1 polymer ?
#
loop_
_entity_poly.entity_id
_entity_poly.type
_entity_poly.pdbx_seq_one_letter_code
_entity_poly.pdbx_strand_id
1 'polypeptide(L)'
;MAHVKDKMSEIDDHILKRFDIQKRLGKGAYGIVWKAIDRKTREVVAVKKIFDAFRNQTDAQRTFREIMFLKSFKDHPNIIKLLSIHRAANNRDIYLGFEYMETDLHNVIKRGNILKDVHKRYIMYQMLKATKYIHSGNVIHRDQKPSNVLLDSLCRCKIADFGLARSLTQSLGNSPNDTDPTLTDYVATRWYRAPEILIANRKYTKGIDMWSLGCILAEMVLGKPIFPGTSTVNQVEKIMASIPVPSQEDIALVCSSGVGECMIKNSASLQRIPLKLLLGSNVSEDSLDLINNLLIFSPYKRLTAERALEHSYVSRFRNTNEEIVMNINVIPPLNDDIRLTVDDYRNKLYEIMSTHHHIRPTKSLLSRPSLKVNSDMKTDKQGKLYKDINNYAKSNYYDKERSLATLVEPKLGHAKGKLKHNIQARSEPKILKKFNMLPQELNGIKSTSDYKKFNNSSCDFLTRERGTTKALNSKSNVYVPSFNSFNSTHGIITQSALMELRAAGMR
;
A
#
# COMPACT_ATOMS: atom_id res chain seq x y z
N MET A 1 1.35 10.72 -41.47
CA MET A 1 2.61 10.04 -41.05
C MET A 1 3.50 10.88 -40.12
N ALA A 2 3.48 12.22 -40.17
CA ALA A 2 4.28 13.07 -39.27
C ALA A 2 3.93 12.91 -37.76
N HIS A 3 2.65 12.73 -37.40
CA HIS A 3 2.22 12.58 -36.00
C HIS A 3 2.64 11.26 -35.29
N VAL A 4 3.09 10.25 -36.02
CA VAL A 4 3.56 8.98 -35.41
C VAL A 4 5.04 9.05 -35.08
N LYS A 5 5.86 9.72 -35.91
CA LYS A 5 7.29 9.91 -35.65
C LYS A 5 7.56 10.70 -34.36
N ASP A 6 6.74 11.70 -34.07
CA ASP A 6 6.89 12.54 -32.88
C ASP A 6 6.58 11.82 -31.56
N LYS A 7 5.85 10.69 -31.61
CA LYS A 7 5.55 9.86 -30.43
C LYS A 7 6.64 8.85 -30.09
N MET A 8 7.59 8.61 -31.00
CA MET A 8 8.63 7.60 -30.86
C MET A 8 9.99 8.17 -30.44
N SER A 9 10.19 9.50 -30.52
CA SER A 9 11.43 10.17 -30.09
C SER A 9 11.71 10.04 -28.59
N GLU A 10 10.68 9.74 -27.78
CA GLU A 10 10.79 9.54 -26.34
C GLU A 10 11.35 8.15 -25.95
N ILE A 11 11.55 7.23 -26.91
CA ILE A 11 11.92 5.82 -26.69
C ILE A 11 13.24 5.48 -27.38
N ASP A 12 14.14 4.81 -26.65
CA ASP A 12 15.47 4.47 -27.16
C ASP A 12 15.43 3.33 -28.20
N ASP A 13 16.33 3.36 -29.18
CA ASP A 13 16.34 2.41 -30.31
C ASP A 13 16.41 0.93 -29.89
N HIS A 14 17.19 0.60 -28.85
CA HIS A 14 17.28 -0.77 -28.37
C HIS A 14 15.99 -1.24 -27.68
N ILE A 15 15.22 -0.32 -27.09
CA ILE A 15 13.89 -0.62 -26.55
C ILE A 15 12.92 -0.90 -27.70
N LEU A 16 12.97 -0.13 -28.79
CA LEU A 16 12.16 -0.37 -30.00
C LEU A 16 12.49 -1.70 -30.70
N LYS A 17 13.76 -2.14 -30.64
CA LYS A 17 14.16 -3.48 -31.12
C LYS A 17 13.55 -4.61 -30.30
N ARG A 18 13.28 -4.40 -29.01
CA ARG A 18 12.67 -5.41 -28.13
C ARG A 18 11.15 -5.34 -28.13
N PHE A 19 10.58 -4.14 -28.12
CA PHE A 19 9.17 -3.91 -27.92
C PHE A 19 8.57 -3.20 -29.12
N ASP A 20 7.51 -3.78 -29.66
CA ASP A 20 6.68 -3.13 -30.68
C ASP A 20 5.67 -2.20 -29.99
N ILE A 21 6.00 -0.91 -29.95
CA ILE A 21 5.24 0.11 -29.22
C ILE A 21 3.94 0.42 -29.96
N GLN A 22 2.79 0.21 -29.31
CA GLN A 22 1.48 0.38 -29.91
C GLN A 22 0.83 1.72 -29.54
N LYS A 23 0.65 1.97 -28.24
CA LYS A 23 -0.17 3.10 -27.75
C LYS A 23 0.41 3.65 -26.45
N ARG A 24 0.52 4.97 -26.34
CA ARG A 24 0.81 5.64 -25.07
C ARG A 24 -0.41 5.53 -24.14
N LEU A 25 -0.20 5.01 -22.94
CA LEU A 25 -1.24 4.82 -21.92
C LEU A 25 -1.32 6.03 -20.98
N GLY A 26 -0.18 6.63 -20.62
CA GLY A 26 -0.15 7.80 -19.75
C GLY A 26 1.23 8.47 -19.72
N LYS A 27 1.26 9.77 -19.40
CA LYS A 27 2.46 10.56 -19.12
C LYS A 27 2.22 11.30 -17.82
N GLY A 28 3.10 11.09 -16.83
CA GLY A 28 3.09 11.77 -15.55
C GLY A 28 4.42 12.47 -15.30
N ALA A 29 4.54 13.12 -14.13
CA ALA A 29 5.78 13.79 -13.73
C ALA A 29 6.98 12.84 -13.66
N TYR A 30 6.74 11.58 -13.31
CA TYR A 30 7.79 10.57 -13.07
C TYR A 30 8.09 9.68 -14.28
N GLY A 31 7.36 9.81 -15.39
CA GLY A 31 7.57 8.91 -16.52
C GLY A 31 6.43 8.81 -17.52
N ILE A 32 6.60 7.90 -18.49
CA ILE A 32 5.62 7.59 -19.53
C ILE A 32 5.41 6.08 -19.59
N VAL A 33 4.17 5.66 -19.83
CA VAL A 33 3.81 4.25 -20.00
C VAL A 33 3.23 4.03 -21.40
N TRP A 34 3.65 2.97 -22.07
CA TRP A 34 3.13 2.52 -23.35
C TRP A 34 2.65 1.07 -23.29
N LYS A 35 1.56 0.77 -24.01
CA LYS A 35 1.21 -0.59 -24.43
C LYS A 35 2.16 -0.99 -25.56
N ALA A 36 2.73 -2.18 -25.45
CA ALA A 36 3.63 -2.73 -26.45
C ALA A 36 3.41 -4.25 -26.61
N ILE A 37 3.91 -4.80 -27.72
CA ILE A 37 4.08 -6.25 -27.87
C ILE A 37 5.56 -6.57 -27.65
N ASP A 38 5.87 -7.45 -26.71
CA ASP A 38 7.23 -7.97 -26.57
C ASP A 38 7.56 -8.86 -27.78
N ARG A 39 8.55 -8.48 -28.57
CA ARG A 39 8.91 -9.20 -29.81
C ARG A 39 9.44 -10.61 -29.53
N LYS A 40 9.98 -10.87 -28.34
CA LYS A 40 10.50 -12.19 -27.93
C LYS A 40 9.39 -13.12 -27.45
N THR A 41 8.50 -12.65 -26.58
CA THR A 41 7.44 -13.51 -26.00
C THR A 41 6.14 -13.47 -26.78
N ARG A 42 5.96 -12.46 -27.65
CA ARG A 42 4.73 -12.15 -28.38
C ARG A 42 3.56 -11.74 -27.47
N GLU A 43 3.84 -11.47 -26.20
CA GLU A 43 2.84 -11.04 -25.22
C GLU A 43 2.63 -9.53 -25.25
N VAL A 44 1.42 -9.11 -24.87
CA VAL A 44 1.09 -7.69 -24.68
C VAL A 44 1.59 -7.26 -23.29
N VAL A 45 2.39 -6.19 -23.26
CA VAL A 45 3.05 -5.67 -22.06
C VAL A 45 2.84 -4.17 -21.91
N ALA A 46 3.04 -3.66 -20.70
CA ALA A 46 3.17 -2.23 -20.41
C ALA A 46 4.65 -1.88 -20.20
N VAL A 47 5.19 -0.97 -21.01
CA VAL A 47 6.57 -0.47 -20.88
C VAL A 47 6.51 0.91 -20.23
N LYS A 48 7.08 1.07 -19.04
CA LYS A 48 7.18 2.32 -18.28
C LYS A 48 8.61 2.85 -18.35
N LYS A 49 8.82 4.03 -18.94
CA LYS A 49 10.06 4.80 -18.80
C LYS A 49 9.95 5.70 -17.59
N ILE A 50 10.83 5.53 -16.61
CA ILE A 50 10.96 6.42 -15.45
C ILE A 50 12.01 7.48 -15.79
N PHE A 51 11.59 8.74 -15.73
CA PHE A 51 12.49 9.87 -15.99
C PHE A 51 13.38 10.15 -14.80
N ASP A 52 14.64 10.51 -15.07
CA ASP A 52 15.57 11.03 -14.06
C ASP A 52 15.70 10.12 -12.82
N ALA A 53 15.48 8.82 -13.01
CA ALA A 53 15.56 7.79 -11.97
C ALA A 53 16.89 7.82 -11.23
N PHE A 54 17.95 8.28 -11.89
CA PHE A 54 19.30 8.43 -11.33
C PHE A 54 19.78 9.88 -11.29
N ARG A 55 18.88 10.84 -11.09
CA ARG A 55 19.24 12.27 -10.96
C ARG A 55 19.87 12.59 -9.60
N ASN A 56 19.30 12.05 -8.53
CA ASN A 56 19.78 12.24 -7.16
C ASN A 56 19.56 10.96 -6.35
N GLN A 57 20.07 10.95 -5.12
CA GLN A 57 20.05 9.79 -4.24
C GLN A 57 18.63 9.36 -3.86
N THR A 58 17.70 10.30 -3.65
CA THR A 58 16.31 10.02 -3.29
C THR A 58 15.57 9.32 -4.44
N ASP A 59 15.70 9.82 -5.66
CA ASP A 59 15.06 9.24 -6.85
C ASP A 59 15.64 7.85 -7.17
N ALA A 60 16.96 7.69 -7.03
CA ALA A 60 17.65 6.41 -7.22
C ALA A 60 17.20 5.36 -6.18
N GLN A 61 17.15 5.74 -4.90
CA GLN A 61 16.67 4.87 -3.84
C GLN A 61 15.20 4.49 -4.05
N ARG A 62 14.33 5.45 -4.42
CA ARG A 62 12.92 5.20 -4.71
C ARG A 62 12.75 4.16 -5.82
N THR A 63 13.47 4.34 -6.92
CA THR A 63 13.43 3.43 -8.07
C THR A 63 13.95 2.04 -7.70
N PHE A 64 15.08 1.99 -6.98
CA PHE A 64 15.65 0.73 -6.50
C PHE A 64 14.65 -0.05 -5.63
N ARG A 65 14.02 0.65 -4.69
CA ARG A 65 13.05 0.08 -3.75
C ARG A 65 11.79 -0.43 -4.43
N GLU A 66 11.23 0.31 -5.39
CA GLU A 66 10.09 -0.14 -6.20
C GLU A 66 10.41 -1.49 -6.85
N ILE A 67 11.57 -1.60 -7.50
CA ILE A 67 12.03 -2.83 -8.16
C ILE A 67 12.22 -3.97 -7.16
N MET A 68 12.87 -3.72 -6.02
CA MET A 68 13.12 -4.77 -5.03
C MET A 68 11.82 -5.33 -4.46
N PHE A 69 10.87 -4.48 -4.07
CA PHE A 69 9.59 -4.94 -3.55
C PHE A 69 8.79 -5.73 -4.58
N LEU A 70 8.70 -5.24 -5.82
CA LEU A 70 8.03 -5.95 -6.91
C LEU A 70 8.61 -7.35 -7.15
N LYS A 71 9.94 -7.50 -7.04
CA LYS A 71 10.60 -8.80 -7.15
C LYS A 71 10.35 -9.71 -5.94
N SER A 72 10.12 -9.14 -4.75
CA SER A 72 9.81 -9.91 -3.53
C SER A 72 8.39 -10.45 -3.49
N PHE A 73 7.42 -9.81 -4.15
CA PHE A 73 6.00 -10.16 -3.99
C PHE A 73 5.52 -11.43 -4.70
N LYS A 74 6.41 -12.21 -5.33
CA LYS A 74 6.03 -13.43 -6.10
C LYS A 74 4.89 -13.14 -7.09
N ASP A 75 4.27 -14.18 -7.62
CA ASP A 75 3.18 -14.08 -8.61
C ASP A 75 1.80 -13.93 -7.93
N HIS A 76 1.66 -12.99 -7.00
CA HIS A 76 0.34 -12.71 -6.39
C HIS A 76 -0.63 -12.13 -7.45
N PRO A 77 -1.84 -12.68 -7.62
CA PRO A 77 -2.73 -12.32 -8.74
C PRO A 77 -3.15 -10.85 -8.73
N ASN A 78 -3.25 -10.22 -7.55
CA ASN A 78 -3.68 -8.83 -7.37
C ASN A 78 -2.54 -7.83 -7.09
N ILE A 79 -1.30 -8.18 -7.42
CA ILE A 79 -0.16 -7.25 -7.42
C ILE A 79 0.42 -7.22 -8.84
N ILE A 80 0.84 -6.04 -9.31
CA ILE A 80 1.39 -5.90 -10.66
C ILE A 80 2.73 -6.64 -10.78
N LYS A 81 2.87 -7.47 -11.82
CA LYS A 81 4.08 -8.24 -12.08
C LYS A 81 5.08 -7.44 -12.90
N LEU A 82 6.29 -7.27 -12.36
CA LEU A 82 7.45 -6.77 -13.09
C LEU A 82 8.03 -7.90 -13.94
N LEU A 83 8.00 -7.75 -15.27
CA LEU A 83 8.46 -8.76 -16.23
C LEU A 83 9.91 -8.55 -16.65
N SER A 84 10.34 -7.30 -16.82
CA SER A 84 11.70 -7.00 -17.28
C SER A 84 12.16 -5.60 -16.87
N ILE A 85 13.47 -5.39 -16.85
CA ILE A 85 14.14 -4.13 -16.54
C ILE A 85 15.12 -3.88 -17.67
N HIS A 86 15.18 -2.67 -18.21
CA HIS A 86 16.08 -2.29 -19.30
C HIS A 86 16.73 -0.94 -19.00
N ARG A 87 18.03 -0.86 -19.29
CA ARG A 87 18.83 0.36 -19.17
C ARG A 87 18.39 1.36 -20.25
N ALA A 88 18.32 2.65 -19.90
CA ALA A 88 18.20 3.72 -20.87
C ALA A 88 19.58 4.15 -21.40
N ALA A 89 19.64 4.63 -22.64
CA ALA A 89 20.85 5.08 -23.32
C ALA A 89 21.50 6.29 -22.62
N ASN A 90 20.67 7.16 -22.02
CA ASN A 90 21.15 8.36 -21.32
C ASN A 90 21.70 8.10 -19.90
N ASN A 91 21.61 6.85 -19.40
CA ASN A 91 22.02 6.45 -18.03
C ASN A 91 21.34 7.21 -16.87
N ARG A 92 20.35 8.05 -17.16
CA ARG A 92 19.56 8.80 -16.17
C ARG A 92 18.18 8.20 -15.98
N ASP A 93 17.60 7.66 -17.05
CA ASP A 93 16.31 7.00 -17.05
C ASP A 93 16.45 5.49 -16.88
N ILE A 94 15.31 4.82 -16.65
CA ILE A 94 15.20 3.37 -16.68
C ILE A 94 13.88 2.94 -17.30
N TYR A 95 13.86 1.80 -17.99
CA TYR A 95 12.64 1.20 -18.53
C TYR A 95 12.26 -0.05 -17.74
N LEU A 96 11.00 -0.14 -17.36
CA LEU A 96 10.40 -1.28 -16.67
C LEU A 96 9.28 -1.87 -17.53
N GLY A 97 9.32 -3.17 -17.80
CA GLY A 97 8.26 -3.91 -18.49
C GLY A 97 7.39 -4.62 -17.46
N PHE A 98 6.07 -4.43 -17.55
CA PHE A 98 5.06 -5.01 -16.69
C PHE A 98 4.04 -5.79 -17.50
N GLU A 99 3.28 -6.67 -16.83
CA GLU A 99 2.04 -7.18 -17.42
C GLU A 99 1.09 -6.02 -17.76
N TYR A 100 0.32 -6.19 -18.84
CA TYR A 100 -0.56 -5.14 -19.33
C TYR A 100 -1.91 -5.12 -18.59
N MET A 101 -2.33 -3.93 -18.16
CA MET A 101 -3.67 -3.65 -17.64
C MET A 101 -4.32 -2.55 -18.49
N GLU A 102 -5.64 -2.60 -18.65
CA GLU A 102 -6.37 -1.76 -19.60
C GLU A 102 -6.54 -0.31 -19.11
N THR A 103 -6.83 -0.15 -17.82
CA THR A 103 -7.10 1.14 -17.18
C THR A 103 -6.71 1.11 -15.70
N ASP A 104 -6.81 2.24 -15.02
CA ASP A 104 -6.79 2.35 -13.56
C ASP A 104 -8.18 2.68 -13.00
N LEU A 105 -8.38 2.43 -11.71
CA LEU A 105 -9.62 2.66 -10.99
C LEU A 105 -10.01 4.14 -10.96
N HIS A 106 -9.05 5.07 -10.92
CA HIS A 106 -9.35 6.51 -10.97
C HIS A 106 -10.11 6.87 -12.25
N ASN A 107 -9.60 6.42 -13.40
CA ASN A 107 -10.24 6.64 -14.69
C ASN A 107 -11.62 5.97 -14.79
N VAL A 108 -11.80 4.79 -14.19
CA VAL A 108 -13.09 4.10 -14.16
C VAL A 108 -14.12 4.85 -13.29
N ILE A 109 -13.72 5.29 -12.10
CA ILE A 109 -14.60 6.09 -11.21
C ILE A 109 -15.00 7.40 -11.90
N LYS A 110 -14.04 8.10 -12.52
CA LYS A 110 -14.26 9.39 -13.19
C LYS A 110 -15.23 9.30 -14.36
N ARG A 111 -15.25 8.19 -15.11
CA ARG A 111 -16.21 8.00 -16.22
C ARG A 111 -17.65 7.92 -15.74
N GLY A 112 -17.88 7.57 -14.47
CA GLY A 112 -19.22 7.42 -13.87
C GLY A 112 -19.99 6.24 -14.45
N ASN A 113 -20.96 5.71 -13.70
CA ASN A 113 -21.94 4.70 -14.14
C ASN A 113 -21.40 3.32 -14.59
N ILE A 114 -20.08 3.11 -14.67
CA ILE A 114 -19.46 1.81 -15.05
C ILE A 114 -19.44 0.84 -13.86
N LEU A 115 -19.16 1.34 -12.66
CA LEU A 115 -19.05 0.52 -11.45
C LEU A 115 -20.41 0.29 -10.80
N LYS A 116 -21.03 -0.85 -11.13
CA LYS A 116 -22.11 -1.42 -10.34
C LYS A 116 -21.58 -1.87 -8.98
N ASP A 117 -22.48 -2.01 -8.00
CA ASP A 117 -22.15 -2.44 -6.63
C ASP A 117 -21.35 -3.75 -6.59
N VAL A 118 -21.73 -4.72 -7.44
CA VAL A 118 -20.99 -5.99 -7.60
C VAL A 118 -19.53 -5.79 -8.01
N HIS A 119 -19.23 -4.79 -8.85
CA HIS A 119 -17.86 -4.45 -9.25
C HIS A 119 -17.09 -3.83 -8.09
N LYS A 120 -17.72 -2.90 -7.34
CA LYS A 120 -17.11 -2.24 -6.18
C LYS A 120 -16.71 -3.25 -5.11
N ARG A 121 -17.59 -4.19 -4.80
CA ARG A 121 -17.34 -5.30 -3.85
C ARG A 121 -16.23 -6.23 -4.32
N TYR A 122 -16.23 -6.60 -5.60
CA TYR A 122 -15.20 -7.48 -6.15
C TYR A 122 -13.81 -6.82 -6.18
N ILE A 123 -13.74 -5.53 -6.52
CA ILE A 123 -12.50 -4.76 -6.46
C ILE A 123 -12.02 -4.65 -5.02
N MET A 124 -12.91 -4.34 -4.07
CA MET A 124 -12.57 -4.24 -2.66
C MET A 124 -12.03 -5.56 -2.09
N TYR A 125 -12.67 -6.70 -2.42
CA TYR A 125 -12.19 -8.03 -2.04
C TYR A 125 -10.77 -8.28 -2.54
N GLN A 126 -10.51 -8.02 -3.82
CA GLN A 126 -9.19 -8.22 -4.43
C GLN A 126 -8.11 -7.30 -3.83
N MET A 127 -8.45 -6.06 -3.51
CA MET A 127 -7.56 -5.11 -2.83
C MET A 127 -7.24 -5.55 -1.39
N LEU A 128 -8.23 -6.05 -0.65
CA LEU A 128 -8.02 -6.61 0.69
C LEU A 128 -7.15 -7.86 0.64
N LYS A 129 -7.38 -8.74 -0.34
CA LYS A 129 -6.57 -9.94 -0.58
C LYS A 129 -5.10 -9.59 -0.84
N ALA A 130 -4.84 -8.64 -1.74
CA ALA A 130 -3.50 -8.12 -1.98
C ALA A 130 -2.87 -7.49 -0.74
N THR A 131 -3.64 -6.70 0.00
CA THR A 131 -3.16 -5.99 1.20
C THR A 131 -2.84 -6.97 2.33
N LYS A 132 -3.64 -8.02 2.54
CA LYS A 132 -3.33 -9.13 3.47
C LYS A 132 -1.98 -9.76 3.14
N TYR A 133 -1.76 -10.06 1.86
CA TYR A 133 -0.48 -10.62 1.40
C TYR A 133 0.69 -9.66 1.67
N ILE A 134 0.61 -8.40 1.24
CA ILE A 134 1.65 -7.38 1.49
C ILE A 134 1.95 -7.24 2.99
N HIS A 135 0.90 -7.14 3.80
CA HIS A 135 0.99 -6.96 5.26
C HIS A 135 1.56 -8.18 5.96
N SER A 136 1.29 -9.39 5.49
CA SER A 136 1.86 -10.62 6.09
C SER A 136 3.39 -10.69 5.97
N GLY A 137 3.98 -10.08 4.93
CA GLY A 137 5.44 -9.91 4.80
C GLY A 137 5.97 -8.66 5.51
N ASN A 138 5.17 -8.03 6.37
CA ASN A 138 5.51 -6.81 7.11
C ASN A 138 5.88 -5.61 6.22
N VAL A 139 5.28 -5.53 5.04
CA VAL A 139 5.40 -4.36 4.16
C VAL A 139 4.15 -3.48 4.29
N ILE A 140 4.33 -2.17 4.15
CA ILE A 140 3.26 -1.19 3.97
C ILE A 140 3.45 -0.47 2.64
N HIS A 141 2.36 -0.22 1.91
CA HIS A 141 2.40 0.40 0.59
C HIS A 141 2.53 1.93 0.66
N ARG A 142 1.83 2.57 1.60
CA ARG A 142 1.82 4.02 1.90
C ARG A 142 1.26 4.97 0.84
N ASP A 143 1.08 4.50 -0.40
CA ASP A 143 0.50 5.30 -1.49
C ASP A 143 -0.61 4.56 -2.25
N GLN A 144 -1.49 3.85 -1.54
CA GLN A 144 -2.66 3.25 -2.17
C GLN A 144 -3.67 4.34 -2.52
N LYS A 145 -4.05 4.43 -3.80
CA LYS A 145 -5.04 5.37 -4.35
C LYS A 145 -5.61 4.80 -5.65
N PRO A 146 -6.75 5.28 -6.14
CA PRO A 146 -7.40 4.72 -7.33
C PRO A 146 -6.51 4.70 -8.59
N SER A 147 -5.59 5.66 -8.77
CA SER A 147 -4.66 5.65 -9.91
C SER A 147 -3.60 4.54 -9.84
N ASN A 148 -3.40 3.96 -8.66
CA ASN A 148 -2.44 2.88 -8.39
C ASN A 148 -3.14 1.50 -8.30
N VAL A 149 -4.44 1.44 -8.59
CA VAL A 149 -5.23 0.21 -8.70
C VAL A 149 -5.56 0.00 -10.18
N LEU A 150 -4.82 -0.89 -10.83
CA LEU A 150 -4.97 -1.19 -12.23
C LEU A 150 -6.08 -2.23 -12.45
N LEU A 151 -6.83 -2.12 -13.54
CA LEU A 151 -7.99 -2.94 -13.89
C LEU A 151 -7.90 -3.44 -15.33
N ASP A 152 -8.43 -4.64 -15.55
CA ASP A 152 -8.71 -5.17 -16.88
C ASP A 152 -10.22 -5.28 -17.14
N SER A 153 -10.59 -5.73 -18.35
CA SER A 153 -11.97 -5.87 -18.78
C SER A 153 -12.78 -6.90 -18.00
N LEU A 154 -12.13 -7.74 -17.19
CA LEU A 154 -12.77 -8.71 -16.29
C LEU A 154 -12.92 -8.17 -14.86
N CYS A 155 -12.66 -6.87 -14.64
CA CYS A 155 -12.58 -6.24 -13.32
C CYS A 155 -11.58 -6.92 -12.37
N ARG A 156 -10.55 -7.60 -12.90
CA ARG A 156 -9.45 -8.08 -12.06
C ARG A 156 -8.56 -6.90 -11.74
N CYS A 157 -8.28 -6.68 -10.45
CA CYS A 157 -7.48 -5.54 -10.02
C CYS A 157 -6.07 -5.93 -9.59
N LYS A 158 -5.11 -5.04 -9.84
CA LYS A 158 -3.71 -5.18 -9.42
C LYS A 158 -3.20 -3.90 -8.79
N ILE A 159 -2.63 -4.00 -7.58
CA ILE A 159 -1.96 -2.89 -6.91
C ILE A 159 -0.59 -2.65 -7.57
N ALA A 160 -0.29 -1.38 -7.83
CA ALA A 160 0.94 -0.92 -8.47
C ALA A 160 1.58 0.26 -7.71
N ASP A 161 2.81 0.62 -8.10
CA ASP A 161 3.62 1.73 -7.55
C ASP A 161 4.05 1.55 -6.09
N PHE A 162 5.07 0.71 -5.91
CA PHE A 162 5.69 0.43 -4.60
C PHE A 162 6.87 1.36 -4.29
N GLY A 163 7.02 2.50 -4.99
CA GLY A 163 8.15 3.42 -4.77
C GLY A 163 8.17 4.02 -3.36
N LEU A 164 7.00 4.15 -2.73
CA LEU A 164 6.83 4.65 -1.36
C LEU A 164 6.68 3.55 -0.31
N ALA A 165 6.70 2.27 -0.71
CA ALA A 165 6.53 1.15 0.21
C ALA A 165 7.70 1.05 1.22
N ARG A 166 7.46 0.42 2.38
CA ARG A 166 8.46 0.24 3.46
C ARG A 166 8.28 -1.09 4.18
N SER A 167 9.40 -1.65 4.65
CA SER A 167 9.38 -2.80 5.54
C SER A 167 9.33 -2.36 7.01
N LEU A 168 8.34 -2.83 7.75
CA LEU A 168 8.16 -2.49 9.17
C LEU A 168 9.26 -3.09 10.05
N THR A 169 9.99 -4.11 9.60
CA THR A 169 11.10 -4.69 10.36
C THR A 169 12.32 -3.76 10.40
N GLN A 170 12.48 -2.88 9.41
CA GLN A 170 13.58 -1.92 9.33
C GLN A 170 13.30 -0.64 10.12
N SER A 171 12.04 -0.23 10.24
CA SER A 171 11.62 0.97 11.00
C SER A 171 11.74 0.87 12.53
N LEU A 172 12.26 -0.24 13.06
CA LEU A 172 12.49 -0.45 14.50
C LEU A 172 13.83 0.13 14.99
N GLY A 173 14.67 0.65 14.08
CA GLY A 173 15.89 1.38 14.42
C GLY A 173 15.57 2.80 14.91
N ASN A 174 15.47 2.97 16.23
CA ASN A 174 15.32 4.29 16.87
C ASN A 174 16.60 5.12 16.80
N SER A 175 16.95 5.67 15.63
CA SER A 175 17.94 6.75 15.56
C SER A 175 17.24 8.12 15.64
N PRO A 176 17.39 8.87 16.75
CA PRO A 176 16.69 10.15 16.95
C PRO A 176 17.12 11.27 15.98
N ASN A 177 18.23 11.08 15.26
CA ASN A 177 18.76 12.04 14.28
C ASN A 177 18.38 11.73 12.83
N ASP A 178 17.60 10.67 12.57
CA ASP A 178 17.16 10.39 11.20
C ASP A 178 16.09 11.37 10.77
N THR A 179 16.53 12.32 9.94
CA THR A 179 15.63 13.01 9.01
C THR A 179 15.16 11.96 8.02
N ASP A 180 14.03 11.30 8.32
CA ASP A 180 13.33 10.48 7.34
C ASP A 180 13.13 11.37 6.10
N PRO A 181 13.79 11.07 4.96
CA PRO A 181 13.72 11.92 3.78
C PRO A 181 12.27 12.05 3.23
N THR A 182 11.32 11.28 3.78
CA THR A 182 9.88 11.37 3.54
C THR A 182 9.25 12.73 3.79
N LEU A 183 9.89 13.64 4.55
CA LEU A 183 9.44 15.04 4.66
C LEU A 183 9.43 15.78 3.31
N THR A 184 10.19 15.29 2.32
CA THR A 184 10.18 15.86 0.96
C THR A 184 9.17 15.20 0.01
N ASP A 185 8.60 14.03 0.35
CA ASP A 185 7.59 13.32 -0.46
C ASP A 185 6.16 13.87 -0.30
N TYR A 186 6.00 14.99 0.42
CA TYR A 186 4.69 15.62 0.68
C TYR A 186 4.03 16.23 -0.57
N VAL A 187 4.69 16.21 -1.73
CA VAL A 187 4.27 16.84 -3.01
C VAL A 187 3.17 16.04 -3.76
N ALA A 188 2.82 14.83 -3.30
CA ALA A 188 1.77 14.01 -3.94
C ALA A 188 0.34 14.25 -3.38
N THR A 189 -0.66 13.66 -4.04
CA THR A 189 -2.08 13.71 -3.65
C THR A 189 -2.29 13.25 -2.21
N ARG A 190 -2.74 14.18 -1.35
CA ARG A 190 -2.94 13.95 0.10
C ARG A 190 -4.27 13.28 0.48
N TRP A 191 -5.20 13.14 -0.46
CA TRP A 191 -6.59 12.75 -0.21
C TRP A 191 -6.78 11.37 0.42
N TYR A 192 -5.79 10.48 0.24
CA TYR A 192 -5.80 9.10 0.76
C TYR A 192 -4.85 8.90 1.94
N ARG A 193 -4.16 9.96 2.40
CA ARG A 193 -3.20 9.86 3.51
C ARG A 193 -3.95 9.73 4.83
N ALA A 194 -3.47 8.83 5.67
CA ALA A 194 -4.03 8.61 7.00
C ALA A 194 -3.74 9.78 7.95
N PRO A 195 -4.58 10.04 8.96
CA PRO A 195 -4.42 11.14 9.91
C PRO A 195 -3.04 11.17 10.56
N GLU A 196 -2.53 10.01 11.00
CA GLU A 196 -1.21 9.87 11.62
C GLU A 196 -0.06 10.28 10.69
N ILE A 197 -0.23 10.12 9.37
CA ILE A 197 0.74 10.57 8.38
C ILE A 197 0.67 12.09 8.21
N LEU A 198 -0.54 12.66 8.18
CA LEU A 198 -0.74 14.09 7.99
C LEU A 198 -0.19 14.93 9.15
N ILE A 199 -0.23 14.41 10.37
CA ILE A 199 0.34 15.05 11.56
C ILE A 199 1.80 14.64 11.85
N ALA A 200 2.46 14.00 10.87
CA ALA A 200 3.86 13.59 10.92
C ALA A 200 4.23 12.68 12.11
N ASN A 201 3.35 11.73 12.46
CA ASN A 201 3.74 10.65 13.36
C ASN A 201 4.78 9.75 12.64
N ARG A 202 5.90 9.49 13.32
CA ARG A 202 7.00 8.66 12.81
C ARG A 202 6.76 7.16 12.95
N LYS A 203 5.72 6.76 13.67
CA LYS A 203 5.35 5.34 13.89
C LYS A 203 4.42 4.86 12.79
N TYR A 204 5.00 4.30 11.74
CA TYR A 204 4.23 3.71 10.66
C TYR A 204 3.63 2.35 11.06
N THR A 205 2.38 2.11 10.67
CA THR A 205 1.68 0.84 10.91
C THR A 205 0.95 0.38 9.66
N LYS A 206 0.51 -0.88 9.66
CA LYS A 206 -0.37 -1.44 8.61
C LYS A 206 -1.69 -0.66 8.46
N GLY A 207 -2.13 0.04 9.50
CA GLY A 207 -3.34 0.85 9.50
C GLY A 207 -3.35 1.97 8.46
N ILE A 208 -2.18 2.43 7.99
CA ILE A 208 -2.07 3.48 6.96
C ILE A 208 -2.69 3.02 5.64
N ASP A 209 -2.40 1.79 5.22
CA ASP A 209 -2.97 1.23 4.00
C ASP A 209 -4.48 0.98 4.19
N MET A 210 -4.89 0.53 5.39
CA MET A 210 -6.31 0.29 5.70
C MET A 210 -7.15 1.57 5.64
N TRP A 211 -6.60 2.72 6.06
CA TRP A 211 -7.22 4.03 5.85
C TRP A 211 -7.39 4.35 4.36
N SER A 212 -6.34 4.13 3.58
CA SER A 212 -6.33 4.37 2.13
C SER A 212 -7.41 3.54 1.44
N LEU A 213 -7.58 2.28 1.84
CA LEU A 213 -8.65 1.39 1.39
C LEU A 213 -10.05 1.92 1.72
N GLY A 214 -10.23 2.47 2.93
CA GLY A 214 -11.48 3.14 3.32
C GLY A 214 -11.81 4.33 2.43
N CYS A 215 -10.82 5.18 2.11
CA CYS A 215 -11.00 6.28 1.17
C CYS A 215 -11.34 5.81 -0.25
N ILE A 216 -10.68 4.75 -0.73
CA ILE A 216 -10.93 4.19 -2.07
C ILE A 216 -12.34 3.59 -2.16
N LEU A 217 -12.78 2.85 -1.14
CA LEU A 217 -14.13 2.31 -1.07
C LEU A 217 -15.18 3.43 -1.08
N ALA A 218 -14.99 4.44 -0.24
CA ALA A 218 -15.85 5.61 -0.20
C ALA A 218 -15.91 6.33 -1.56
N GLU A 219 -14.78 6.47 -2.25
CA GLU A 219 -14.72 7.09 -3.59
C GLU A 219 -15.41 6.24 -4.67
N MET A 220 -15.31 4.91 -4.61
CA MET A 220 -16.07 4.02 -5.50
C MET A 220 -17.59 4.16 -5.28
N VAL A 221 -18.02 4.36 -4.03
CA VAL A 221 -19.44 4.57 -3.68
C VAL A 221 -19.90 5.94 -4.17
N LEU A 222 -19.15 6.99 -3.83
CA LEU A 222 -19.51 8.40 -4.04
C LEU A 222 -19.29 8.88 -5.48
N GLY A 223 -18.39 8.24 -6.23
CA GLY A 223 -17.97 8.66 -7.58
C GLY A 223 -16.94 9.80 -7.59
N LYS A 224 -16.52 10.28 -6.42
CA LYS A 224 -15.53 11.35 -6.24
C LYS A 224 -14.79 11.16 -4.91
N PRO A 225 -13.58 11.74 -4.75
CA PRO A 225 -12.81 11.62 -3.52
C PRO A 225 -13.59 12.11 -2.30
N ILE A 226 -13.56 11.32 -1.21
CA ILE A 226 -14.30 11.64 0.02
C ILE A 226 -13.68 12.82 0.79
N PHE A 227 -12.35 12.95 0.80
CA PHE A 227 -11.63 14.02 1.49
C PHE A 227 -10.68 14.79 0.56
N PRO A 228 -11.18 15.65 -0.35
CA PRO A 228 -10.36 16.41 -1.28
C PRO A 228 -9.78 17.69 -0.62
N GLY A 229 -8.80 17.54 0.28
CA GLY A 229 -8.17 18.67 0.97
C GLY A 229 -7.16 19.45 0.11
N THR A 230 -7.19 20.78 0.21
CA THR A 230 -6.31 21.69 -0.54
C THR A 230 -4.94 21.90 0.10
N SER A 231 -4.85 21.74 1.43
CA SER A 231 -3.63 21.81 2.24
C SER A 231 -3.61 20.67 3.27
N THR A 232 -2.50 20.47 3.99
CA THR A 232 -2.45 19.47 5.07
C THR A 232 -3.46 19.79 6.16
N VAL A 233 -3.56 21.06 6.58
CA VAL A 233 -4.54 21.50 7.58
C VAL A 233 -5.96 21.26 7.09
N ASN A 234 -6.27 21.67 5.85
CA ASN A 234 -7.61 21.48 5.29
C ASN A 234 -7.97 19.99 5.08
N GLN A 235 -6.97 19.14 4.79
CA GLN A 235 -7.17 17.71 4.73
C GLN A 235 -7.58 17.14 6.10
N VAL A 236 -6.89 17.57 7.17
CA VAL A 236 -7.20 17.17 8.55
C VAL A 236 -8.59 17.67 8.94
N GLU A 237 -8.93 18.93 8.66
CA GLU A 237 -10.26 19.50 8.92
C GLU A 237 -11.38 18.66 8.29
N LYS A 238 -11.26 18.34 6.99
CA LYS A 238 -12.25 17.53 6.27
C LYS A 238 -12.42 16.13 6.88
N ILE A 239 -11.30 15.52 7.29
CA ILE A 239 -11.31 14.21 7.95
C ILE A 239 -12.05 14.31 9.28
N MET A 240 -11.62 15.21 10.17
CA MET A 240 -12.14 15.35 11.53
C MET A 240 -13.60 15.79 11.58
N ALA A 241 -14.06 16.51 10.57
CA ALA A 241 -15.48 16.84 10.41
C ALA A 241 -16.36 15.59 10.22
N SER A 242 -15.81 14.47 9.74
CA SER A 242 -16.60 13.35 9.22
C SER A 242 -16.48 12.06 10.02
N ILE A 243 -15.28 11.71 10.46
CA ILE A 243 -15.02 10.48 11.24
C ILE A 243 -15.46 10.66 12.70
N PRO A 244 -15.68 9.58 13.48
CA PRO A 244 -15.92 9.67 14.92
C PRO A 244 -14.86 10.49 15.67
N VAL A 245 -15.26 11.20 16.74
CA VAL A 245 -14.30 11.99 17.52
C VAL A 245 -13.31 11.03 18.18
N PRO A 246 -12.00 11.23 18.02
CA PRO A 246 -11.01 10.43 18.71
C PRO A 246 -11.06 10.70 20.20
N SER A 247 -10.86 9.66 21.01
CA SER A 247 -10.71 9.82 22.45
C SER A 247 -9.39 10.51 22.78
N GLN A 248 -9.26 11.06 23.98
CA GLN A 248 -8.01 11.71 24.40
C GLN A 248 -6.84 10.70 24.43
N GLU A 249 -7.12 9.42 24.73
CA GLU A 249 -6.12 8.35 24.66
C GLU A 249 -5.65 8.11 23.21
N ASP A 250 -6.58 8.09 22.25
CA ASP A 250 -6.23 7.95 20.83
C ASP A 250 -5.37 9.13 20.35
N ILE A 251 -5.73 10.36 20.74
CA ILE A 251 -4.96 11.56 20.41
C ILE A 251 -3.55 11.46 21.01
N ALA A 252 -3.42 11.12 22.29
CA ALA A 252 -2.12 11.01 22.97
C ALA A 252 -1.24 9.91 22.36
N LEU A 253 -1.85 8.81 21.91
CA LEU A 253 -1.13 7.69 21.31
C LEU A 253 -0.64 8.00 19.88
N VAL A 254 -1.42 8.75 19.11
CA VAL A 254 -1.15 9.04 17.70
C VAL A 254 -0.37 10.35 17.50
N CYS A 255 -0.58 11.35 18.34
CA CYS A 255 0.09 12.65 18.23
C CYS A 255 1.41 12.62 19.03
N SER A 256 2.53 12.42 18.34
CA SER A 256 3.86 12.47 19.00
C SER A 256 4.35 13.89 19.30
N SER A 257 3.68 14.93 18.78
CA SER A 257 4.04 16.33 18.99
C SER A 257 2.81 17.18 19.34
N GLY A 258 3.02 18.26 20.11
CA GLY A 258 1.94 19.16 20.52
C GLY A 258 1.27 19.91 19.35
N VAL A 259 1.97 20.07 18.21
CA VAL A 259 1.39 20.68 17.00
C VAL A 259 0.31 19.79 16.39
N GLY A 260 0.55 18.48 16.32
CA GLY A 260 -0.43 17.52 15.83
C GLY A 260 -1.69 17.50 16.69
N GLU A 261 -1.52 17.44 18.01
CA GLU A 261 -2.63 17.46 18.96
C GLU A 261 -3.48 18.74 18.84
N CYS A 262 -2.83 19.91 18.76
CA CYS A 262 -3.53 21.19 18.56
C CYS A 262 -4.33 21.21 17.25
N MET A 263 -3.74 20.72 16.16
CA MET A 263 -4.42 20.63 14.86
C MET A 263 -5.67 19.74 14.92
N ILE A 264 -5.59 18.58 15.57
CA ILE A 264 -6.72 17.66 15.73
C ILE A 264 -7.81 18.28 16.60
N LYS A 265 -7.46 18.88 17.74
CA LYS A 265 -8.42 19.52 18.66
C LYS A 265 -9.17 20.69 18.00
N ASN A 266 -8.45 21.54 17.28
CA ASN A 266 -9.05 22.67 16.56
C ASN A 266 -9.92 22.21 15.38
N SER A 267 -9.54 21.13 14.71
CA SER A 267 -10.33 20.59 13.60
C SER A 267 -11.60 19.88 14.08
N ALA A 268 -11.53 19.23 15.25
CA ALA A 268 -12.66 18.50 15.84
C ALA A 268 -13.77 19.43 16.37
N SER A 269 -13.50 20.72 16.58
CA SER A 269 -14.49 21.71 17.03
C SER A 269 -15.30 22.32 15.88
N LEU A 270 -14.97 22.02 14.62
CA LEU A 270 -15.70 22.49 13.44
C LEU A 270 -17.03 21.75 13.25
N GLN A 271 -17.90 22.32 12.41
CA GLN A 271 -19.17 21.70 12.03
C GLN A 271 -18.95 20.29 11.46
N ARG A 272 -19.66 19.31 12.02
CA ARG A 272 -19.51 17.90 11.67
C ARG A 272 -20.53 17.44 10.64
N ILE A 273 -20.10 16.60 9.72
CA ILE A 273 -20.89 16.03 8.64
C ILE A 273 -20.71 14.51 8.69
N PRO A 274 -21.69 13.74 9.23
CA PRO A 274 -21.55 12.30 9.34
C PRO A 274 -21.23 11.61 8.00
N LEU A 275 -20.42 10.56 8.02
CA LEU A 275 -20.03 9.80 6.83
C LEU A 275 -21.24 9.35 5.98
N LYS A 276 -22.34 8.93 6.62
CA LYS A 276 -23.58 8.55 5.93
C LYS A 276 -24.15 9.68 5.07
N LEU A 277 -24.07 10.92 5.56
CA LEU A 277 -24.55 12.10 4.82
C LEU A 277 -23.62 12.43 3.64
N LEU A 278 -22.30 12.29 3.82
CA LEU A 278 -21.32 12.49 2.74
C LEU A 278 -21.44 11.45 1.63
N LEU A 279 -21.68 10.19 1.98
CA LEU A 279 -21.81 9.07 1.05
C LEU A 279 -23.17 9.06 0.34
N GLY A 280 -24.16 9.78 0.88
CA GLY A 280 -25.51 9.87 0.35
C GLY A 280 -26.43 8.72 0.79
N SER A 281 -27.72 8.88 0.54
CA SER A 281 -28.77 7.95 0.99
C SER A 281 -28.72 6.56 0.34
N ASN A 282 -28.02 6.43 -0.79
CA ASN A 282 -28.00 5.20 -1.59
C ASN A 282 -26.85 4.25 -1.20
N VAL A 283 -26.05 4.59 -0.18
CA VAL A 283 -25.01 3.69 0.33
C VAL A 283 -25.65 2.50 1.03
N SER A 284 -25.17 1.29 0.74
CA SER A 284 -25.64 0.10 1.46
C SER A 284 -25.09 0.10 2.89
N GLU A 285 -25.87 -0.43 3.84
CA GLU A 285 -25.49 -0.42 5.26
C GLU A 285 -24.19 -1.19 5.51
N ASP A 286 -23.96 -2.30 4.81
CA ASP A 286 -22.71 -3.07 4.90
C ASP A 286 -21.49 -2.35 4.27
N SER A 287 -21.69 -1.52 3.26
CA SER A 287 -20.63 -0.66 2.72
C SER A 287 -20.28 0.44 3.70
N LEU A 288 -21.30 1.08 4.28
CA LEU A 288 -21.11 2.12 5.28
C LEU A 288 -20.40 1.57 6.52
N ASP A 289 -20.79 0.38 6.98
CA ASP A 289 -20.16 -0.30 8.11
C ASP A 289 -18.68 -0.59 7.84
N LEU A 290 -18.32 -1.15 6.68
CA LEU A 290 -16.91 -1.36 6.33
C LEU A 290 -16.13 -0.04 6.26
N ILE A 291 -16.70 1.00 5.66
CA ILE A 291 -16.07 2.33 5.59
C ILE A 291 -15.82 2.88 7.00
N ASN A 292 -16.80 2.81 7.91
CA ASN A 292 -16.67 3.28 9.29
C ASN A 292 -15.58 2.52 10.06
N ASN A 293 -15.44 1.22 9.79
CA ASN A 293 -14.43 0.37 10.43
C ASN A 293 -13.00 0.54 9.85
N LEU A 294 -12.87 1.20 8.69
CA LEU A 294 -11.59 1.55 8.07
C LEU A 294 -11.19 3.01 8.32
N LEU A 295 -12.15 3.94 8.31
CA LEU A 295 -11.94 5.38 8.50
C LEU A 295 -12.01 5.78 9.99
N ILE A 296 -11.15 5.16 10.80
CA ILE A 296 -10.99 5.45 12.23
C ILE A 296 -9.71 6.26 12.43
N PHE A 297 -9.74 7.26 13.33
CA PHE A 297 -8.57 8.09 13.65
C PHE A 297 -7.38 7.24 14.12
N SER A 298 -7.59 6.40 15.14
CA SER A 298 -6.54 5.53 15.68
C SER A 298 -6.22 4.38 14.71
N PRO A 299 -4.96 4.24 14.25
CA PRO A 299 -4.59 3.18 13.30
C PRO A 299 -4.71 1.77 13.88
N TYR A 300 -4.67 1.64 15.22
CA TYR A 300 -4.76 0.37 15.94
C TYR A 300 -6.20 -0.13 16.09
N LYS A 301 -7.17 0.75 15.90
CA LYS A 301 -8.61 0.42 15.96
C LYS A 301 -9.21 0.09 14.60
N ARG A 302 -8.50 0.37 13.50
CA ARG A 302 -8.94 0.02 12.13
C ARG A 302 -8.94 -1.50 11.97
N LEU A 303 -9.87 -2.02 11.16
CA LEU A 303 -9.82 -3.42 10.74
C LEU A 303 -8.48 -3.72 10.06
N THR A 304 -7.91 -4.88 10.37
CA THR A 304 -6.81 -5.45 9.60
C THR A 304 -7.34 -5.96 8.26
N ALA A 305 -6.48 -6.13 7.25
CA ALA A 305 -6.89 -6.70 5.96
C ALA A 305 -7.52 -8.10 6.12
N GLU A 306 -7.01 -8.90 7.07
CA GLU A 306 -7.56 -10.22 7.40
C GLU A 306 -8.98 -10.15 7.95
N ARG A 307 -9.23 -9.29 8.96
CA ARG A 307 -10.59 -9.10 9.51
C ARG A 307 -11.54 -8.44 8.51
N ALA A 308 -11.04 -7.54 7.67
CA ALA A 308 -11.84 -6.93 6.63
C ALA A 308 -12.26 -7.92 5.52
N LEU A 309 -11.49 -9.00 5.29
CA LEU A 309 -11.92 -10.10 4.40
C LEU A 309 -13.06 -10.94 5.01
N GLU A 310 -13.22 -10.91 6.34
CA GLU A 310 -14.35 -11.53 7.05
C GLU A 310 -15.64 -10.70 6.98
N HIS A 311 -15.55 -9.46 6.50
CA HIS A 311 -16.66 -8.53 6.49
C HIS A 311 -17.77 -8.93 5.51
N SER A 312 -19.03 -8.74 5.92
CA SER A 312 -20.24 -9.06 5.11
C SER A 312 -20.19 -8.45 3.72
N TYR A 313 -19.69 -7.21 3.59
CA TYR A 313 -19.53 -6.48 2.33
C TYR A 313 -18.83 -7.28 1.21
N VAL A 314 -17.80 -8.07 1.54
CA VAL A 314 -17.02 -8.85 0.55
C VAL A 314 -17.30 -10.36 0.59
N SER A 315 -18.15 -10.81 1.52
CA SER A 315 -18.46 -12.23 1.77
C SER A 315 -18.80 -13.04 0.52
N ARG A 316 -19.54 -12.45 -0.42
CA ARG A 316 -19.96 -13.09 -1.68
C ARG A 316 -18.79 -13.56 -2.56
N PHE A 317 -17.64 -12.90 -2.48
CA PHE A 317 -16.46 -13.21 -3.31
C PHE A 317 -15.38 -13.98 -2.55
N ARG A 318 -15.59 -14.20 -1.25
CA ARG A 318 -14.55 -14.71 -0.39
C ARG A 318 -14.19 -16.16 -0.75
N ASN A 319 -12.91 -16.37 -1.02
CA ASN A 319 -12.32 -17.69 -1.17
C ASN A 319 -11.03 -17.76 -0.34
N THR A 320 -11.08 -18.39 0.82
CA THR A 320 -9.93 -18.47 1.76
C THR A 320 -8.72 -19.19 1.16
N ASN A 321 -8.93 -20.14 0.24
CA ASN A 321 -7.84 -20.86 -0.44
C ASN A 321 -7.02 -19.97 -1.37
N GLU A 322 -7.59 -18.86 -1.84
CA GLU A 322 -6.89 -17.88 -2.66
C GLU A 322 -6.26 -16.74 -1.85
N GLU A 323 -6.59 -16.61 -0.57
CA GLU A 323 -6.10 -15.55 0.33
C GLU A 323 -4.72 -15.89 0.90
N ILE A 324 -3.75 -16.04 0.00
CA ILE A 324 -2.37 -16.41 0.34
C ILE A 324 -1.67 -15.36 1.21
N VAL A 325 -0.70 -15.81 1.99
CA VAL A 325 0.14 -14.99 2.87
C VAL A 325 1.62 -15.25 2.58
N MET A 326 2.46 -14.27 2.92
CA MET A 326 3.91 -14.44 2.97
C MET A 326 4.30 -15.01 4.34
N ASN A 327 5.06 -16.11 4.31
CA ASN A 327 5.58 -16.75 5.51
C ASN A 327 6.91 -16.13 5.99
N ILE A 328 7.43 -15.15 5.26
CA ILE A 328 8.70 -14.49 5.53
C ILE A 328 8.54 -12.98 5.47
N ASN A 329 9.28 -12.27 6.32
CA ASN A 329 9.38 -10.83 6.24
C ASN A 329 10.11 -10.44 4.95
N VAL A 330 9.56 -9.46 4.24
CA VAL A 330 10.25 -8.87 3.10
C VAL A 330 11.24 -7.85 3.63
N ILE A 331 12.52 -8.18 3.52
CA ILE A 331 13.63 -7.31 3.89
C ILE A 331 14.32 -6.91 2.59
N PRO A 332 14.15 -5.66 2.10
CA PRO A 332 14.91 -5.18 0.97
C PRO A 332 16.42 -5.34 1.22
N PRO A 333 17.21 -5.67 0.19
CA PRO A 333 18.65 -5.94 0.35
C PRO A 333 19.45 -4.73 0.83
N LEU A 334 18.86 -3.53 0.76
CA LEU A 334 19.39 -2.31 1.34
C LEU A 334 18.39 -1.81 2.37
N ASN A 335 18.90 -1.50 3.56
CA ASN A 335 18.09 -0.79 4.55
C ASN A 335 17.82 0.64 4.07
N ASP A 336 16.65 1.18 4.38
CA ASP A 336 16.26 2.54 3.99
C ASP A 336 17.21 3.61 4.57
N ASP A 337 17.87 3.31 5.69
CA ASP A 337 18.85 4.17 6.35
C ASP A 337 20.20 4.22 5.62
N ILE A 338 20.46 3.25 4.73
CA ILE A 338 21.70 3.19 3.95
C ILE A 338 21.55 4.06 2.70
N ARG A 339 22.25 5.18 2.71
CA ARG A 339 22.31 6.13 1.61
C ARG A 339 23.50 5.83 0.69
N LEU A 340 23.29 4.93 -0.29
CA LEU A 340 24.28 4.64 -1.34
C LEU A 340 24.42 5.77 -2.36
N THR A 341 25.55 5.84 -3.05
CA THR A 341 25.68 6.79 -4.17
C THR A 341 24.71 6.45 -5.31
N VAL A 342 24.41 7.42 -6.16
CA VAL A 342 23.55 7.20 -7.33
C VAL A 342 24.12 6.11 -8.25
N ASP A 343 25.45 6.08 -8.41
CA ASP A 343 26.13 5.09 -9.24
C ASP A 343 26.04 3.69 -8.63
N ASP A 344 26.14 3.56 -7.31
CA ASP A 344 25.96 2.28 -6.61
C ASP A 344 24.56 1.71 -6.78
N TYR A 345 23.53 2.56 -6.62
CA TYR A 345 22.14 2.14 -6.88
C TYR A 345 21.97 1.66 -8.31
N ARG A 346 22.51 2.40 -9.28
CA ARG A 346 22.44 2.06 -10.70
C ARG A 346 23.16 0.74 -11.00
N ASN A 347 24.39 0.59 -10.51
CA ASN A 347 25.22 -0.60 -10.74
C ASN A 347 24.58 -1.85 -10.14
N LYS A 348 24.03 -1.76 -8.92
CA LYS A 348 23.29 -2.87 -8.30
C LYS A 348 22.06 -3.25 -9.11
N LEU A 349 21.29 -2.29 -9.64
CA LEU A 349 20.16 -2.62 -10.52
C LEU A 349 20.61 -3.36 -11.78
N TYR A 350 21.72 -2.94 -12.38
CA TYR A 350 22.24 -3.57 -13.60
C TYR A 350 22.85 -4.96 -13.34
N GLU A 351 23.45 -5.19 -12.17
CA GLU A 351 23.88 -6.52 -11.73
C GLU A 351 22.68 -7.47 -11.52
N ILE A 352 21.60 -6.94 -10.94
CA ILE A 352 20.35 -7.69 -10.78
C ILE A 352 19.73 -8.02 -12.16
N MET A 353 19.96 -7.20 -13.19
CA MET A 353 19.56 -7.51 -14.56
C MET A 353 20.40 -8.64 -15.18
N SER A 354 21.73 -8.61 -15.02
CA SER A 354 22.62 -9.60 -15.65
C SER A 354 22.42 -11.02 -15.08
N THR A 355 22.22 -11.13 -13.77
CA THR A 355 21.96 -12.42 -13.10
C THR A 355 20.69 -13.12 -13.60
N HIS A 356 19.67 -12.39 -14.03
CA HIS A 356 18.42 -12.96 -14.55
C HIS A 356 18.55 -13.50 -15.99
N HIS A 357 19.59 -13.11 -16.73
CA HIS A 357 19.86 -13.64 -18.07
C HIS A 357 20.56 -15.01 -18.07
N HIS A 358 21.10 -15.45 -16.93
CA HIS A 358 21.86 -16.71 -16.82
C HIS A 358 21.05 -17.93 -16.37
N ILE A 359 19.80 -17.75 -15.92
CA ILE A 359 18.91 -18.89 -15.60
C ILE A 359 18.10 -19.26 -16.84
N ARG A 360 18.69 -20.06 -17.74
CA ARG A 360 17.91 -20.76 -18.79
C ARG A 360 17.11 -21.89 -18.15
N PRO A 361 15.83 -22.09 -18.50
CA PRO A 361 15.13 -23.31 -18.11
C PRO A 361 15.72 -24.48 -18.90
N THR A 362 16.38 -25.40 -18.21
CA THR A 362 16.77 -26.69 -18.78
C THR A 362 15.50 -27.46 -19.13
N LYS A 363 15.32 -27.73 -20.43
CA LYS A 363 14.29 -28.63 -20.94
C LYS A 363 14.45 -29.99 -20.25
N SER A 364 13.40 -30.48 -19.59
CA SER A 364 13.31 -31.85 -19.10
C SER A 364 13.23 -32.80 -20.31
N LEU A 365 14.34 -33.45 -20.63
CA LEU A 365 14.34 -34.66 -21.45
C LEU A 365 13.93 -35.82 -20.53
N LEU A 366 12.64 -36.15 -20.51
CA LEU A 366 12.18 -37.46 -20.03
C LEU A 366 12.40 -38.48 -21.15
N SER A 367 13.59 -39.08 -21.19
CA SER A 367 13.81 -40.35 -21.87
C SER A 367 13.71 -41.48 -20.85
N ARG A 368 12.67 -42.31 -20.96
CA ARG A 368 12.51 -43.58 -20.23
C ARG A 368 13.74 -44.48 -20.46
N PRO A 369 14.34 -45.11 -19.43
CA PRO A 369 15.28 -46.20 -19.64
C PRO A 369 14.56 -47.56 -19.65
N SER A 370 14.81 -48.33 -20.69
CA SER A 370 14.51 -49.75 -20.82
C SER A 370 15.48 -50.59 -20.00
N LEU A 371 14.93 -51.52 -19.22
CA LEU A 371 15.62 -52.55 -18.45
C LEU A 371 16.39 -53.52 -19.34
N LYS A 372 17.67 -53.78 -19.02
CA LYS A 372 18.33 -55.07 -19.25
C LYS A 372 19.25 -55.41 -18.07
N VAL A 373 19.12 -56.66 -17.63
CA VAL A 373 19.80 -57.33 -16.51
C VAL A 373 20.99 -58.12 -17.04
N ASN A 374 22.08 -58.18 -16.26
CA ASN A 374 23.02 -59.31 -16.04
C ASN A 374 24.21 -58.78 -15.20
N SER A 375 24.32 -59.13 -13.91
CA SER A 375 24.98 -60.32 -13.29
C SER A 375 26.52 -60.28 -13.38
N ASP A 376 27.20 -59.94 -12.28
CA ASP A 376 28.13 -60.85 -11.56
C ASP A 376 29.00 -60.16 -10.47
N MET A 377 29.54 -61.00 -9.59
CA MET A 377 29.99 -60.84 -8.20
C MET A 377 31.33 -60.11 -7.91
N LYS A 378 31.39 -59.50 -6.69
CA LYS A 378 32.50 -59.37 -5.68
C LYS A 378 33.78 -58.60 -6.14
N THR A 379 34.49 -57.75 -5.39
CA THR A 379 34.81 -57.58 -3.95
C THR A 379 35.35 -56.15 -3.66
N ASP A 380 35.07 -55.65 -2.46
CA ASP A 380 35.86 -54.81 -1.51
C ASP A 380 36.62 -53.50 -1.87
N LYS A 381 36.38 -52.54 -0.96
CA LYS A 381 37.20 -51.42 -0.43
C LYS A 381 37.35 -50.08 -1.18
N GLN A 382 36.66 -49.10 -0.57
CA GLN A 382 37.11 -47.75 -0.18
C GLN A 382 37.47 -46.71 -1.25
N GLY A 383 36.66 -45.65 -1.32
CA GLY A 383 37.10 -44.36 -1.85
C GLY A 383 35.96 -43.38 -2.18
N LYS A 384 35.69 -42.47 -1.23
CA LYS A 384 35.26 -41.07 -1.40
C LYS A 384 34.11 -40.71 -2.38
N LEU A 385 33.13 -40.00 -1.82
CA LEU A 385 32.49 -38.75 -2.33
C LEU A 385 30.96 -38.79 -2.41
N TYR A 386 30.31 -38.69 -1.25
CA TYR A 386 28.97 -38.12 -1.08
C TYR A 386 28.99 -37.19 0.12
N LYS A 387 29.13 -35.89 -0.13
CA LYS A 387 28.76 -34.77 0.76
C LYS A 387 29.08 -33.48 0.01
N ASP A 388 28.12 -32.98 -0.77
CA ASP A 388 28.10 -31.59 -1.24
C ASP A 388 26.75 -31.22 -1.88
N ILE A 389 25.65 -31.30 -1.10
CA ILE A 389 24.38 -30.60 -1.41
C ILE A 389 23.77 -29.91 -0.17
N ASN A 390 24.42 -29.91 1.00
CA ASN A 390 23.83 -29.33 2.23
C ASN A 390 24.59 -28.13 2.83
N ASN A 391 25.44 -27.43 2.07
CA ASN A 391 26.30 -26.36 2.58
C ASN A 391 25.99 -24.92 2.13
N TYR A 392 24.77 -24.60 1.69
CA TYR A 392 24.40 -23.20 1.38
C TYR A 392 23.28 -22.60 2.25
N ALA A 393 22.89 -23.28 3.34
CA ALA A 393 21.79 -22.82 4.20
C ALA A 393 22.14 -22.73 5.71
N LYS A 394 23.40 -22.89 6.11
CA LYS A 394 23.82 -22.78 7.53
C LYS A 394 25.23 -22.23 7.68
N SER A 395 25.41 -20.92 7.48
CA SER A 395 26.49 -20.19 8.14
C SER A 395 26.06 -18.74 8.36
N ASN A 396 26.13 -18.33 9.63
CA ASN A 396 25.96 -16.98 10.19
C ASN A 396 24.71 -16.80 11.05
N TYR A 397 24.61 -17.59 12.12
CA TYR A 397 24.08 -17.12 13.41
C TYR A 397 24.69 -17.95 14.55
N TYR A 398 25.17 -17.24 15.58
CA TYR A 398 25.76 -17.69 16.87
C TYR A 398 27.23 -18.12 16.86
N ASP A 399 28.12 -17.19 17.25
CA ASP A 399 28.69 -17.20 18.61
C ASP A 399 29.69 -16.04 18.81
N LYS A 400 29.39 -15.17 19.78
CA LYS A 400 30.35 -14.66 20.77
C LYS A 400 29.65 -13.72 21.75
N GLU A 401 29.06 -14.31 22.78
CA GLU A 401 29.08 -13.71 24.11
C GLU A 401 29.58 -14.76 25.12
N ARG A 402 30.32 -14.23 26.10
CA ARG A 402 30.64 -14.79 27.42
C ARG A 402 31.85 -15.71 27.60
N SER A 403 32.93 -15.07 28.05
CA SER A 403 33.75 -15.43 29.22
C SER A 403 34.80 -14.30 29.36
N LEU A 404 35.04 -13.60 30.46
CA LEU A 404 34.74 -13.76 31.89
C LEU A 404 34.57 -12.37 32.54
N ALA A 405 33.74 -12.28 33.57
CA ALA A 405 33.88 -11.26 34.62
C ALA A 405 35.05 -11.67 35.54
N THR A 406 35.86 -10.73 36.02
CA THR A 406 35.88 -10.18 37.40
C THR A 406 37.21 -9.45 37.66
N LEU A 407 37.13 -8.35 38.42
CA LEU A 407 38.14 -7.79 39.36
C LEU A 407 39.14 -6.69 38.90
N VAL A 408 38.92 -5.51 39.50
CA VAL A 408 39.89 -4.54 40.09
C VAL A 408 40.30 -3.31 39.25
N GLU A 409 39.68 -2.17 39.55
CA GLU A 409 40.33 -0.84 39.62
C GLU A 409 41.11 -0.70 40.96
N PRO A 410 41.99 0.31 41.21
CA PRO A 410 42.38 1.48 40.40
C PRO A 410 43.91 1.72 40.35
N LYS A 411 44.39 2.70 39.55
CA LYS A 411 45.46 3.63 39.96
C LYS A 411 45.67 4.81 39.00
N LEU A 412 45.74 6.00 39.59
CA LEU A 412 46.11 7.28 39.01
C LEU A 412 47.52 7.26 38.38
N GLY A 413 47.68 8.01 37.29
CA GLY A 413 48.98 8.43 36.75
C GLY A 413 48.85 9.65 35.85
N HIS A 414 49.26 10.81 36.36
CA HIS A 414 49.38 12.08 35.64
C HIS A 414 50.41 12.02 34.50
N ALA A 415 50.11 12.64 33.35
CA ALA A 415 51.12 13.34 32.55
C ALA A 415 50.51 14.52 31.79
N LYS A 416 51.07 15.70 32.04
CA LYS A 416 50.72 17.03 31.52
C LYS A 416 51.18 17.20 30.06
N GLY A 417 50.48 18.00 29.27
CA GLY A 417 50.95 18.36 27.93
C GLY A 417 50.14 19.40 27.13
N LYS A 418 50.06 20.64 27.64
CA LYS A 418 49.95 21.93 26.90
C LYS A 418 48.91 22.07 25.77
N LEU A 419 47.79 22.72 26.09
CA LEU A 419 47.03 23.57 25.16
C LEU A 419 47.56 25.01 25.20
N LYS A 420 47.74 25.63 24.03
CA LYS A 420 47.79 27.09 23.85
C LYS A 420 46.68 27.50 22.88
N HIS A 421 45.95 28.52 23.31
CA HIS A 421 44.83 29.18 22.64
C HIS A 421 45.22 29.89 21.34
N ASN A 422 44.25 30.05 20.45
CA ASN A 422 43.94 31.37 19.90
C ASN A 422 42.43 31.57 19.74
N ILE A 423 41.97 32.71 20.24
CA ILE A 423 40.60 33.21 20.31
C ILE A 423 40.41 34.21 19.17
N GLN A 424 39.22 34.26 18.56
CA GLN A 424 38.67 35.53 18.10
C GLN A 424 37.14 35.57 18.23
N ALA A 425 36.68 36.71 18.72
CA ALA A 425 35.37 36.97 19.35
C ALA A 425 34.40 37.70 18.42
N ARG A 426 33.10 37.69 18.80
CA ARG A 426 32.10 38.79 18.68
C ARG A 426 30.76 38.29 19.26
N SER A 427 30.36 38.70 20.48
CA SER A 427 29.71 39.95 20.93
C SER A 427 28.17 39.89 20.91
N GLU A 428 27.56 39.81 22.11
CA GLU A 428 26.14 40.13 22.40
C GLU A 428 25.88 41.65 22.36
N PRO A 429 24.61 42.10 22.49
CA PRO A 429 24.18 42.59 23.83
C PRO A 429 22.71 42.29 24.23
N LYS A 430 22.50 41.93 25.52
CA LYS A 430 21.76 42.66 26.59
C LYS A 430 20.64 43.66 26.15
N ILE A 431 19.45 43.87 26.76
CA ILE A 431 18.97 43.74 28.17
C ILE A 431 17.49 44.26 28.30
N LEU A 432 16.82 43.90 29.41
CA LEU A 432 15.83 44.64 30.26
C LEU A 432 14.32 44.28 30.27
N LYS A 433 13.83 44.23 31.52
CA LYS A 433 12.48 44.06 32.05
C LYS A 433 11.67 45.38 32.08
N LYS A 434 10.35 45.20 32.27
CA LYS A 434 9.42 45.84 33.24
C LYS A 434 8.32 46.79 32.69
N PHE A 435 7.14 46.58 33.31
CA PHE A 435 6.07 47.53 33.71
C PHE A 435 4.68 47.50 33.00
N ASN A 436 3.69 47.09 33.81
CA ASN A 436 2.42 47.75 34.19
C ASN A 436 1.21 47.93 33.24
N MET A 437 0.07 47.50 33.83
CA MET A 437 -1.23 48.17 33.97
C MET A 437 -2.34 48.03 32.90
N LEU A 438 -3.47 47.52 33.39
CA LEU A 438 -4.86 47.78 32.97
C LEU A 438 -5.18 49.28 32.97
N PRO A 439 -6.19 49.73 32.19
CA PRO A 439 -7.51 49.96 32.80
C PRO A 439 -8.72 49.50 31.97
N GLN A 440 -9.84 49.47 32.70
CA GLN A 440 -11.23 49.14 32.32
C GLN A 440 -11.92 50.24 31.48
N GLU A 441 -13.18 49.91 31.14
CA GLU A 441 -14.35 50.79 30.84
C GLU A 441 -14.69 50.99 29.35
N LEU A 442 -15.93 51.02 28.87
CA LEU A 442 -17.29 50.95 29.45
C LEU A 442 -18.30 50.80 28.28
N ASN A 443 -19.55 50.46 28.64
CA ASN A 443 -20.81 50.63 27.89
C ASN A 443 -21.10 49.60 26.77
N GLY A 444 -22.20 48.85 26.77
CA GLY A 444 -23.49 49.01 27.45
C GLY A 444 -24.58 49.34 26.43
N ILE A 445 -25.60 48.47 26.33
CA ILE A 445 -27.01 48.62 25.87
C ILE A 445 -27.50 47.16 25.64
N LYS A 446 -28.23 46.51 26.57
CA LYS A 446 -29.70 46.56 26.82
C LYS A 446 -30.51 46.36 25.51
N SER A 447 -31.50 45.49 25.36
CA SER A 447 -32.49 44.94 26.29
C SER A 447 -33.29 43.85 25.54
N THR A 448 -33.55 42.70 26.19
CA THR A 448 -34.89 42.21 26.65
C THR A 448 -35.82 41.65 25.56
N SER A 449 -36.20 40.37 25.68
CA SER A 449 -37.53 39.88 26.14
C SER A 449 -38.40 39.48 24.93
N ASP A 450 -39.22 38.44 24.87
CA ASP A 450 -39.69 37.47 25.84
C ASP A 450 -40.62 36.44 25.15
N TYR A 451 -40.74 35.24 25.75
CA TYR A 451 -41.91 34.34 25.80
C TYR A 451 -42.46 33.64 24.52
N LYS A 452 -42.48 32.30 24.55
CA LYS A 452 -43.67 31.51 24.98
C LYS A 452 -43.39 30.00 25.07
N LYS A 453 -43.87 29.43 26.18
CA LYS A 453 -44.09 28.00 26.48
C LYS A 453 -45.18 27.40 25.57
N PHE A 454 -45.11 26.08 25.33
CA PHE A 454 -46.26 25.17 25.47
C PHE A 454 -45.78 23.76 25.86
N ASN A 455 -46.53 23.16 26.78
CA ASN A 455 -46.35 21.84 27.41
C ASN A 455 -47.08 20.72 26.64
N ASN A 456 -46.59 19.49 26.86
CA ASN A 456 -47.29 18.19 27.03
C ASN A 456 -48.48 17.79 26.14
N SER A 457 -48.39 16.57 25.58
CA SER A 457 -49.25 15.43 26.01
C SER A 457 -48.88 14.12 25.30
N SER A 458 -48.74 13.05 26.10
CA SER A 458 -48.78 11.64 25.71
C SER A 458 -50.17 11.22 25.21
N CYS A 459 -50.26 10.18 24.36
CA CYS A 459 -51.19 9.05 24.54
C CYS A 459 -50.92 7.90 23.56
N ASP A 460 -51.03 6.70 24.12
CA ASP A 460 -51.07 5.38 23.50
C ASP A 460 -52.22 5.21 22.49
N PHE A 461 -52.10 4.22 21.59
CA PHE A 461 -53.16 3.22 21.39
C PHE A 461 -52.64 1.96 20.66
N LEU A 462 -53.00 0.81 21.25
CA LEU A 462 -52.83 -0.57 20.76
C LEU A 462 -53.97 -0.98 19.81
N THR A 463 -53.67 -1.93 18.91
CA THR A 463 -54.52 -3.05 18.37
C THR A 463 -53.69 -3.69 17.24
N ARG A 464 -53.22 -4.94 17.20
CA ARG A 464 -53.64 -6.32 17.57
C ARG A 464 -54.70 -6.93 16.65
N GLU A 465 -54.25 -7.75 15.70
CA GLU A 465 -54.86 -9.00 15.16
C GLU A 465 -53.70 -9.82 14.53
N ARG A 466 -53.25 -10.99 15.01
CA ARG A 466 -53.78 -12.37 15.15
C ARG A 466 -53.99 -13.16 13.85
N GLY A 467 -53.19 -14.24 13.71
CA GLY A 467 -53.49 -15.50 13.00
C GLY A 467 -52.66 -15.73 11.73
N THR A 468 -52.05 -16.89 11.44
CA THR A 468 -52.20 -18.26 11.98
C THR A 468 -50.98 -19.11 11.61
N THR A 469 -50.76 -20.15 12.41
CA THR A 469 -49.77 -21.22 12.35
C THR A 469 -49.93 -22.16 11.15
N LYS A 470 -48.82 -22.79 10.71
CA LYS A 470 -48.74 -24.24 10.44
C LYS A 470 -47.29 -24.70 10.23
N ALA A 471 -46.84 -25.56 11.13
CA ALA A 471 -45.66 -26.40 10.99
C ALA A 471 -46.04 -27.72 10.30
N LEU A 472 -45.11 -28.34 9.58
CA LEU A 472 -45.12 -29.78 9.28
C LEU A 472 -43.68 -30.28 9.05
N ASN A 473 -43.29 -31.22 9.90
CA ASN A 473 -42.11 -32.07 9.81
C ASN A 473 -42.28 -33.11 8.68
N SER A 474 -41.18 -33.56 8.07
CA SER A 474 -40.89 -35.01 7.94
C SER A 474 -39.46 -35.27 7.48
N LYS A 475 -38.93 -36.42 7.94
CA LYS A 475 -37.55 -36.87 7.89
C LYS A 475 -37.23 -37.65 6.60
N SER A 476 -35.95 -37.56 6.20
CA SER A 476 -35.06 -38.58 5.61
C SER A 476 -35.61 -39.67 4.68
N ASN A 477 -35.05 -39.74 3.47
CA ASN A 477 -34.52 -41.01 2.94
C ASN A 477 -33.40 -40.79 1.90
N VAL A 478 -32.40 -41.66 2.01
CA VAL A 478 -31.18 -41.77 1.20
C VAL A 478 -31.52 -42.36 -0.16
N TYR A 479 -31.03 -41.75 -1.24
CA TYR A 479 -30.87 -42.41 -2.55
C TYR A 479 -29.66 -41.83 -3.28
N VAL A 480 -28.71 -42.70 -3.63
CA VAL A 480 -27.56 -42.40 -4.49
C VAL A 480 -27.96 -42.73 -5.92
N PRO A 481 -27.75 -41.80 -6.88
CA PRO A 481 -27.20 -42.23 -8.16
C PRO A 481 -26.10 -41.31 -8.73
N SER A 482 -24.99 -41.96 -9.08
CA SER A 482 -24.03 -41.74 -10.18
C SER A 482 -23.92 -40.38 -10.89
N PHE A 483 -22.68 -39.84 -10.83
CA PHE A 483 -21.90 -39.19 -11.90
C PHE A 483 -22.66 -38.50 -13.05
N ASN A 484 -22.91 -37.19 -12.89
CA ASN A 484 -22.62 -36.12 -13.87
C ASN A 484 -23.43 -34.85 -13.50
N SER A 485 -22.86 -33.96 -12.69
CA SER A 485 -23.23 -32.53 -12.68
C SER A 485 -22.21 -31.68 -11.91
N PHE A 486 -21.01 -31.52 -12.47
CA PHE A 486 -20.16 -30.38 -12.12
C PHE A 486 -20.57 -29.20 -13.00
N ASN A 487 -21.43 -28.32 -12.49
CA ASN A 487 -21.46 -26.88 -12.82
C ASN A 487 -22.65 -26.20 -12.12
N SER A 488 -22.41 -25.50 -11.02
CA SER A 488 -23.03 -24.20 -10.75
C SER A 488 -22.49 -23.61 -9.45
N THR A 489 -22.44 -22.27 -9.42
CA THR A 489 -22.08 -21.39 -8.29
C THR A 489 -20.58 -21.20 -8.02
N HIS A 490 -19.86 -20.67 -9.00
CA HIS A 490 -18.84 -19.66 -8.73
C HIS A 490 -19.41 -18.29 -9.11
N GLY A 491 -19.10 -17.26 -8.34
CA GLY A 491 -19.55 -15.88 -8.53
C GLY A 491 -18.95 -15.24 -9.79
N ILE A 492 -19.30 -15.77 -10.94
CA ILE A 492 -18.95 -15.26 -12.26
C ILE A 492 -19.67 -13.92 -12.40
N ILE A 493 -18.90 -12.84 -12.60
CA ILE A 493 -19.42 -11.58 -13.15
C ILE A 493 -20.22 -11.99 -14.38
N THR A 494 -21.53 -11.80 -14.34
CA THR A 494 -22.41 -12.31 -15.40
C THR A 494 -21.91 -11.83 -16.75
N GLN A 495 -22.03 -12.65 -17.78
CA GLN A 495 -21.63 -12.27 -19.13
C GLN A 495 -22.28 -10.94 -19.56
N SER A 496 -23.48 -10.63 -19.04
CA SER A 496 -24.14 -9.33 -19.18
C SER A 496 -23.38 -8.17 -18.53
N ALA A 497 -22.90 -8.30 -17.28
CA ALA A 497 -22.10 -7.27 -16.63
C ALA A 497 -20.73 -7.08 -17.33
N LEU A 498 -20.14 -8.17 -17.84
CA LEU A 498 -18.92 -8.14 -18.65
C LEU A 498 -19.13 -7.42 -20.00
N MET A 499 -20.28 -7.62 -20.64
CA MET A 499 -20.64 -6.94 -21.88
C MET A 499 -20.91 -5.45 -21.66
N GLU A 500 -21.55 -5.07 -20.56
CA GLU A 500 -21.76 -3.65 -20.21
C GLU A 500 -20.45 -2.90 -19.95
N LEU A 501 -19.47 -3.56 -19.29
CA LEU A 501 -18.13 -3.01 -19.10
C LEU A 501 -17.39 -2.80 -20.43
N ARG A 502 -17.53 -3.73 -21.39
CA ARG A 502 -16.97 -3.57 -22.75
C ARG A 502 -17.71 -2.50 -23.56
N ALA A 503 -19.03 -2.39 -23.40
CA ALA A 503 -19.86 -1.40 -24.08
C ALA A 503 -19.60 0.04 -23.58
N ALA A 504 -19.23 0.20 -22.31
CA ALA A 504 -18.88 1.49 -21.69
C ALA A 504 -17.51 2.08 -22.11
N GLY A 505 -16.96 1.61 -23.23
CA GLY A 505 -15.79 2.23 -23.86
C GLY A 505 -14.43 1.83 -23.28
N MET A 506 -14.32 0.62 -22.71
CA MET A 506 -13.03 -0.05 -22.57
C MET A 506 -12.71 -0.74 -23.90
N ARG A 507 -12.14 0.03 -24.85
CA ARG A 507 -11.52 -0.49 -26.08
C ARG A 507 -10.00 -0.44 -25.96
#